data_AF-A0A9P4W8D6-F1
#
_entry.id   AF-A0A9P4W8D6-F1
#
_cell.length_a   1.000
_cell.length_b   1.000
_cell.length_c   1.000
_cell.angle_alpha   90.00
_cell.angle_beta   90.00
_cell.angle_gamma   90.00
#
_symmetry.space_group_name_H-M   'P 1'
#
loop_
_entity.id
_entity.type
_entity.pdbx_description
1 polymer ?
#
loop_
_entity_poly.entity_id
_entity_poly.type
_entity_poly.pdbx_seq_one_letter_code
_entity_poly.pdbx_strand_id
1 'polypeptide(L)'
;MTVFIIDQYPEEEPEVVKLKDGSSAVTNRELTIQFIYNANYWMINVGGLAGIVTTLIEKHAGFGYAYLISLCLMVAAAVLFQAGFSHFITAPPTGNVITSVFEALRRRRQSHENETTHQGREEQDSAQQDRAAILSEDEKLLSETKAALKACLLFLPFPALMLCIDIMDSGLVAQAGSMQTHGLPNDIMYNLNPIACLPGNIPNDVNIGIQTPTYVFLALGEILAIVAGTELAYTRAPENMKSIVQALFLLFSALGAVIGVGVSFAAEDPNMVIVYGCIAGLLAFVTIAFEFAVIQKVF
;
A
#
# COMPACT_ATOMS: atom_id res chain seq x y z
N MET A 1 8.54 3.74 0.19
CA MET A 1 9.56 3.60 1.26
C MET A 1 9.88 2.14 1.56
N THR A 2 8.89 1.25 1.73
CA THR A 2 9.14 -0.15 2.08
C THR A 2 9.99 -0.93 1.08
N VAL A 3 9.75 -0.76 -0.23
CA VAL A 3 10.59 -1.33 -1.30
C VAL A 3 12.04 -0.89 -1.14
N PHE A 4 12.27 0.41 -0.92
CA PHE A 4 13.60 0.96 -0.70
C PHE A 4 14.29 0.36 0.53
N ILE A 5 13.58 0.18 1.65
CA ILE A 5 14.13 -0.45 2.87
C ILE A 5 14.55 -1.89 2.60
N ILE A 6 13.75 -2.63 1.83
CA ILE A 6 14.05 -4.03 1.47
C ILE A 6 15.25 -4.09 0.52
N ASP A 7 15.35 -3.16 -0.42
CA ASP A 7 16.50 -3.05 -1.33
C ASP A 7 17.82 -2.75 -0.57
N GLN A 8 17.75 -2.25 0.67
CA GLN A 8 18.93 -2.10 1.53
C GLN A 8 19.45 -3.44 2.10
N TYR A 9 18.72 -4.55 1.90
CA TYR A 9 19.14 -5.90 2.30
C TYR A 9 19.49 -6.74 1.04
N PRO A 10 20.74 -6.63 0.53
CA PRO A 10 21.15 -7.24 -0.74
C PRO A 10 21.40 -8.75 -0.65
N GLU A 11 21.43 -9.33 0.55
CA GLU A 11 21.75 -10.75 0.77
C GLU A 11 20.65 -11.64 0.16
N GLU A 12 20.98 -12.29 -0.96
CA GLU A 12 20.10 -13.19 -1.70
C GLU A 12 20.28 -14.66 -1.33
N GLU A 13 21.49 -15.05 -0.93
CA GLU A 13 21.83 -16.43 -0.63
C GLU A 13 21.64 -16.75 0.86
N PRO A 14 21.08 -17.92 1.19
CA PRO A 14 20.96 -18.37 2.58
C PRO A 14 22.33 -18.63 3.18
N GLU A 15 22.73 -17.80 4.14
CA GLU A 15 23.99 -17.90 4.85
C GLU A 15 23.79 -18.59 6.21
N VAL A 16 24.75 -19.44 6.60
CA VAL A 16 24.73 -20.09 7.91
C VAL A 16 25.34 -19.14 8.94
N VAL A 17 24.49 -18.41 9.64
CA VAL A 17 24.91 -17.47 10.69
C VAL A 17 25.05 -18.22 12.02
N LYS A 18 26.18 -18.00 12.69
CA LYS A 18 26.37 -18.47 14.07
C LYS A 18 25.75 -17.49 15.04
N LEU A 19 24.74 -17.93 15.77
CA LEU A 19 24.11 -17.16 16.83
C LEU A 19 25.07 -16.99 18.02
N LYS A 20 24.79 -15.99 18.86
CA LYS A 20 25.56 -15.69 20.09
C LYS A 20 25.58 -16.85 21.09
N ASP A 21 24.65 -17.80 20.97
CA ASP A 21 24.55 -19.02 21.77
C ASP A 21 25.38 -20.19 21.22
N GLY A 22 26.07 -20.01 20.08
CA GLY A 22 26.86 -21.04 19.42
C GLY A 22 26.06 -21.97 18.49
N SER A 23 24.75 -21.80 18.40
CA SER A 23 23.92 -22.52 17.41
C SER A 23 24.11 -21.94 16.01
N SER A 24 23.99 -22.79 14.99
CA SER A 24 24.07 -22.37 13.58
C SER A 24 22.66 -22.34 13.01
N ALA A 25 22.25 -21.19 12.47
CA ALA A 25 20.96 -21.03 11.79
C ALA A 25 21.17 -20.60 10.35
N VAL A 26 20.28 -21.04 9.47
CA VAL A 26 20.27 -20.66 8.05
C VAL A 26 19.39 -19.42 7.90
N THR A 27 19.89 -18.36 7.28
CA THR A 27 19.08 -17.17 7.01
C THR A 27 18.03 -17.47 5.94
N ASN A 28 16.78 -17.11 6.24
CA ASN A 28 15.68 -17.18 5.27
C ASN A 28 15.31 -15.75 4.85
N ARG A 29 15.52 -15.45 3.57
CA ARG A 29 15.24 -14.13 2.97
C ARG A 29 13.76 -13.76 3.04
N GLU A 30 12.85 -14.70 2.82
CA GLU A 30 11.41 -14.46 2.88
C GLU A 30 10.98 -14.03 4.29
N LEU A 31 11.45 -14.76 5.32
CA LEU A 31 11.19 -14.42 6.73
C LEU A 31 11.79 -13.06 7.12
N THR A 32 12.97 -12.74 6.59
CA THR A 32 13.65 -11.45 6.86
C THR A 32 12.91 -10.29 6.20
N ILE A 33 12.46 -10.45 4.95
CA ILE A 33 11.63 -9.46 4.25
C ILE A 33 10.31 -9.25 4.99
N GLN A 34 9.66 -10.33 5.42
CA GLN A 34 8.43 -10.26 6.21
C GLN A 34 8.65 -9.53 7.54
N PHE A 35 9.76 -9.79 8.23
CA PHE A 35 10.14 -9.06 9.44
C PHE A 35 10.35 -7.56 9.16
N ILE A 36 11.04 -7.20 8.08
CA ILE A 36 11.25 -5.80 7.67
C ILE A 36 9.90 -5.12 7.38
N TYR A 37 8.97 -5.79 6.69
CA TYR A 37 7.61 -5.30 6.46
C TYR A 37 6.88 -5.03 7.79
N ASN A 38 6.90 -6.01 8.70
CA ASN A 38 6.25 -5.91 10.01
C ASN A 38 6.86 -4.79 10.86
N ALA A 39 8.19 -4.68 10.87
CA ALA A 39 8.91 -3.63 11.61
C ALA A 39 8.61 -2.24 11.04
N ASN A 40 8.61 -2.09 9.72
CA ASN A 40 8.24 -0.83 9.06
C ASN A 40 6.81 -0.42 9.40
N TYR A 41 5.86 -1.38 9.37
CA TYR A 41 4.47 -1.11 9.73
C TYR A 41 4.32 -0.72 11.21
N TRP A 42 5.05 -1.39 12.10
CA TRP A 42 5.11 -1.03 13.52
C TRP A 42 5.63 0.39 13.74
N MET A 43 6.69 0.78 13.02
CA MET A 43 7.22 2.15 13.11
C MET A 43 6.22 3.19 12.61
N ILE A 44 5.47 2.89 11.55
CA ILE A 44 4.40 3.77 11.05
C ILE A 44 3.31 3.95 12.13
N ASN A 45 2.87 2.85 12.76
CA ASN A 45 1.87 2.90 13.83
C ASN A 45 2.35 3.72 15.04
N VAL A 46 3.60 3.50 15.47
CA VAL A 46 4.21 4.30 16.56
C VAL A 46 4.34 5.78 16.16
N GLY A 47 4.71 6.05 14.91
CA GLY A 47 4.72 7.40 14.36
C GLY A 47 3.33 8.05 14.34
N GLY A 48 2.29 7.28 14.02
CA GLY A 48 0.89 7.72 14.05
C GLY A 48 0.45 8.23 15.43
N LEU A 49 1.00 7.67 16.52
CA LEU A 49 0.74 8.14 17.88
C LEU A 49 1.26 9.56 18.16
N ALA A 50 2.24 10.04 17.38
CA ALA A 50 2.66 11.43 17.46
C ALA A 50 1.54 12.39 17.05
N GLY A 51 0.52 11.93 16.31
CA GLY A 51 -0.67 12.71 16.01
C GLY A 51 -1.47 13.11 17.26
N ILE A 52 -1.39 12.36 18.36
CA ILE A 52 -1.97 12.76 19.66
C ILE A 52 -1.33 14.07 20.15
N VAL A 53 -0.01 14.21 19.99
CA VAL A 53 0.71 15.42 20.37
C VAL A 53 0.25 16.61 19.52
N THR A 54 0.13 16.41 18.21
CA THR A 54 -0.34 17.44 17.26
C THR A 54 -1.76 17.91 17.60
N THR A 55 -2.70 17.00 17.88
CA THR A 55 -4.09 17.34 18.23
C THR A 55 -4.21 18.02 19.60
N LEU A 56 -3.36 17.66 20.56
CA LEU A 56 -3.29 18.39 21.84
C LEU A 56 -2.74 19.80 21.66
N ILE A 57 -1.74 20.00 20.81
CA ILE A 57 -1.21 21.33 20.49
C ILE A 57 -2.25 22.16 19.75
N GLU A 58 -2.98 21.57 18.82
CA GLU A 58 -4.10 22.24 18.14
C GLU A 58 -5.10 22.80 19.15
N LYS A 59 -5.53 21.97 20.11
CA LYS A 59 -6.48 22.38 21.14
C LYS A 59 -5.98 23.50 22.04
N HIS A 60 -4.70 23.50 22.43
CA HIS A 60 -4.17 24.44 23.44
C HIS A 60 -3.45 25.66 22.86
N ALA A 61 -2.85 25.56 21.68
CA ALA A 61 -2.05 26.60 21.03
C ALA A 61 -2.61 27.03 19.67
N GLY A 62 -3.50 26.24 19.06
CA GLY A 62 -4.13 26.52 17.77
C GLY A 62 -3.45 25.85 16.57
N PHE A 63 -4.18 25.78 15.47
CA PHE A 63 -3.79 25.08 14.23
C PHE A 63 -2.40 25.48 13.68
N GLY A 64 -2.01 26.75 13.79
CA GLY A 64 -0.73 27.22 13.25
C GLY A 64 0.49 26.52 13.85
N TYR A 65 0.48 26.26 15.17
CA TYR A 65 1.58 25.56 15.84
C TYR A 65 1.56 24.06 15.55
N ALA A 66 0.38 23.47 15.40
CA ALA A 66 0.23 22.07 15.01
C ALA A 66 0.85 21.83 13.62
N TYR A 67 0.56 22.70 12.63
CA TYR A 67 1.18 22.61 11.31
C TYR A 67 2.69 22.89 11.33
N LEU A 68 3.15 23.84 12.15
CA LEU A 68 4.57 24.17 12.25
C LEU A 68 5.40 22.99 12.78
N ILE A 69 4.91 22.28 13.79
CA ILE A 69 5.59 21.10 14.34
C ILE A 69 5.67 19.98 13.30
N SER A 70 4.58 19.73 12.57
CA SER A 70 4.57 18.78 11.46
C SER A 70 5.60 19.16 10.38
N LEU A 71 5.69 20.45 10.03
CA LEU A 71 6.69 20.94 9.08
C LEU A 71 8.12 20.72 9.60
N CYS A 72 8.39 21.04 10.87
CA CYS A 72 9.69 20.83 11.49
C CYS A 72 10.11 19.35 11.49
N LEU A 73 9.19 18.44 11.82
CA LEU A 73 9.44 17.00 11.79
C LEU A 73 9.70 16.50 10.36
N MET A 74 8.95 17.00 9.37
CA MET A 74 9.17 16.66 7.96
C MET A 74 10.55 17.11 7.48
N VAL A 75 10.96 18.34 7.83
CA VAL A 75 12.29 18.86 7.48
C VAL A 75 13.37 18.06 8.19
N ALA A 76 13.21 17.74 9.48
CA ALA A 76 14.15 16.90 10.22
C ALA A 76 14.31 15.52 9.58
N ALA A 77 13.21 14.88 9.19
CA ALA A 77 13.23 13.59 8.49
C ALA A 77 13.97 13.69 7.14
N ALA A 78 13.72 14.75 6.37
CA ALA A 78 14.42 14.99 5.10
C ALA A 78 15.93 15.20 5.29
N VAL A 79 16.33 15.96 6.31
CA VAL A 79 17.75 16.18 6.64
C VAL A 79 18.43 14.88 7.06
N LEU A 80 17.78 14.08 7.90
CA LEU A 80 18.30 12.77 8.31
C LEU A 80 18.44 11.82 7.13
N PHE A 81 17.45 11.77 6.24
CA PHE A 81 17.50 10.96 5.04
C PHE A 81 18.64 11.40 4.10
N GLN A 82 18.79 12.71 3.90
CA GLN A 82 19.86 13.27 3.08
C GLN A 82 21.24 13.00 3.67
N ALA A 83 21.40 13.11 4.99
CA ALA A 83 22.65 12.79 5.68
C ALA A 83 23.00 11.29 5.60
N GLY A 84 21.99 10.42 5.64
CA GLY A 84 22.15 8.97 5.49
C GLY A 84 22.40 8.51 4.06
N PHE A 85 22.28 9.40 3.06
CA PHE A 85 22.33 9.02 1.64
C PHE A 85 23.65 8.35 1.24
N SER A 86 24.76 8.70 1.88
CA SER A 86 26.06 8.07 1.64
C SER A 86 26.18 6.64 2.17
N HIS A 87 25.26 6.21 3.04
CA HIS A 87 25.26 4.88 3.65
C HIS A 87 24.27 3.92 2.98
N PHE A 88 23.41 4.42 2.10
CA PHE A 88 22.43 3.60 1.41
C PHE A 88 23.05 2.88 0.21
N ILE A 89 22.63 1.64 0.03
CA ILE A 89 22.94 0.84 -1.14
C ILE A 89 22.04 1.34 -2.27
N THR A 90 22.65 2.01 -3.25
CA THR A 90 22.00 2.36 -4.51
C THR A 90 22.23 1.25 -5.53
N ALA A 91 21.16 0.54 -5.89
CA ALA A 91 21.17 -0.37 -7.03
C ALA A 91 21.49 0.41 -8.34
N PRO A 92 22.21 -0.19 -9.29
CA PRO A 92 22.49 0.45 -10.58
C PRO A 92 21.18 0.81 -11.29
N PRO A 93 21.13 1.91 -12.06
CA PRO A 93 19.91 2.34 -12.75
C PRO A 93 19.50 1.29 -13.77
N THR A 94 18.51 0.47 -13.44
CA THR A 94 17.77 -0.35 -14.40
C THR A 94 17.03 0.59 -15.34
N GLY A 95 17.15 0.37 -16.65
CA GLY A 95 16.49 1.20 -17.66
C GLY A 95 14.98 1.31 -17.43
N ASN A 96 14.32 2.27 -18.08
CA ASN A 96 12.90 2.48 -17.90
C ASN A 96 12.09 1.31 -18.50
N VAL A 97 11.60 0.43 -17.62
CA VAL A 97 10.86 -0.78 -18.01
C VAL A 97 9.61 -0.44 -18.81
N ILE A 98 8.95 0.69 -18.52
CA ILE A 98 7.75 1.13 -19.25
C ILE A 98 8.11 1.40 -20.72
N THR A 99 9.21 2.11 -20.99
CA THR A 99 9.64 2.36 -22.37
C THR A 99 10.03 1.07 -23.09
N SER A 100 10.70 0.13 -22.41
CA SER A 100 11.04 -1.17 -22.99
C SER A 100 9.79 -1.99 -23.35
N VAL A 101 8.75 -1.97 -22.52
CA VAL A 101 7.45 -2.61 -22.83
C VAL A 101 6.81 -1.97 -24.06
N PHE A 102 6.77 -0.64 -24.14
CA PHE A 102 6.19 0.07 -25.29
C PHE A 102 6.96 -0.23 -26.58
N GLU A 103 8.29 -0.28 -26.52
CA GLU A 103 9.14 -0.63 -27.66
C GLU A 103 8.96 -2.09 -28.09
N ALA A 104 8.88 -3.03 -27.14
CA ALA A 104 8.59 -4.44 -27.41
C ALA A 104 7.22 -4.62 -28.07
N LEU A 105 6.18 -3.93 -27.58
CA LEU A 105 4.84 -3.94 -28.20
C LEU A 105 4.87 -3.36 -29.62
N ARG A 106 5.61 -2.26 -29.83
CA ARG A 106 5.78 -1.64 -31.15
C ARG A 106 6.48 -2.58 -32.12
N ARG A 107 7.57 -3.22 -31.70
CA ARG A 107 8.32 -4.21 -32.50
C ARG A 107 7.46 -5.43 -32.83
N ARG A 108 6.70 -5.95 -31.87
CA ARG A 108 5.74 -7.05 -32.09
C ARG A 108 4.67 -6.69 -33.13
N ARG A 109 4.10 -5.48 -33.02
CA ARG A 109 3.10 -4.97 -33.99
C ARG A 109 3.68 -4.85 -35.41
N GLN A 110 4.88 -4.26 -35.53
CA GLN A 110 5.58 -4.11 -36.81
C GLN A 110 5.99 -5.45 -37.43
N SER A 111 6.38 -6.44 -36.61
CA SER A 111 6.69 -7.79 -37.09
C SER A 111 5.46 -8.48 -37.67
N HIS A 112 4.31 -8.37 -36.99
CA HIS A 112 3.05 -8.96 -37.45
C HIS A 112 2.51 -8.30 -38.73
N GLU A 113 2.81 -7.00 -38.93
CA GLU A 113 2.48 -6.24 -40.15
C GLU A 113 3.41 -6.59 -41.33
N ASN A 114 4.69 -6.86 -41.06
CA ASN A 114 5.65 -7.30 -42.07
C ASN A 114 5.46 -8.78 -42.48
N GLU A 115 5.08 -9.67 -41.56
CA GLU A 115 4.75 -11.08 -41.87
C GLU A 115 3.49 -11.21 -42.73
N THR A 116 2.53 -10.29 -42.57
CA THR A 116 1.33 -10.22 -43.43
C THR A 116 1.62 -9.62 -44.81
N THR A 117 2.73 -8.90 -44.96
CA THR A 117 3.08 -8.18 -46.21
C THR A 117 4.17 -8.88 -47.04
N HIS A 118 5.05 -9.68 -46.43
CA HIS A 118 6.17 -10.34 -47.11
C HIS A 118 6.25 -11.84 -46.79
N GLN A 119 5.51 -12.66 -47.54
CA GLN A 119 5.88 -14.06 -47.75
C GLN A 119 7.04 -14.09 -48.76
N GLY A 120 8.26 -14.33 -48.27
CA GLY A 120 9.40 -14.72 -49.10
C GLY A 120 10.45 -13.63 -49.29
N ARG A 121 11.38 -13.53 -48.33
CA ARG A 121 12.77 -13.18 -48.63
C ARG A 121 13.68 -13.70 -47.54
N GLU A 122 14.57 -14.63 -47.91
CA GLU A 122 15.61 -15.19 -47.04
C GLU A 122 16.67 -14.11 -46.82
N GLU A 123 16.76 -13.60 -45.59
CA GLU A 123 17.81 -12.68 -45.14
C GLU A 123 18.81 -13.41 -44.22
N GLN A 124 20.05 -12.93 -44.25
CA GLN A 124 21.27 -13.55 -43.71
C GLN A 124 21.16 -14.04 -42.25
N ASP A 125 21.61 -15.29 -42.03
CA ASP A 125 21.51 -16.06 -40.77
C ASP A 125 21.93 -15.31 -39.48
N SER A 126 22.90 -14.41 -39.54
CA SER A 126 23.37 -13.67 -38.34
C SER A 126 22.39 -12.59 -37.87
N ALA A 127 21.85 -11.78 -38.79
CA ALA A 127 20.87 -10.75 -38.47
C ALA A 127 19.51 -11.36 -38.09
N GLN A 128 19.17 -12.51 -38.68
CA GLN A 128 17.99 -13.30 -38.32
C GLN A 128 18.11 -13.83 -36.87
N GLN A 129 19.29 -14.29 -36.47
CA GLN A 129 19.55 -14.84 -35.14
C GLN A 129 19.57 -13.77 -34.04
N ASP A 130 20.19 -12.62 -34.29
CA ASP A 130 20.14 -11.47 -33.37
C ASP A 130 18.71 -10.94 -33.21
N ARG A 131 17.95 -10.87 -34.31
CA ARG A 131 16.54 -10.48 -34.28
C ARG A 131 15.65 -11.49 -33.53
N ALA A 132 15.92 -12.79 -33.69
CA ALA A 132 15.22 -13.84 -32.96
C ALA A 132 15.52 -13.79 -31.45
N ALA A 133 16.78 -13.52 -31.07
CA ALA A 133 17.17 -13.33 -29.68
C ALA A 133 16.43 -12.12 -29.05
N ILE A 134 16.42 -10.98 -29.75
CA ILE A 134 15.71 -9.76 -29.31
C ILE A 134 14.20 -10.00 -29.16
N LEU A 135 13.57 -10.71 -30.10
CA LEU A 135 12.16 -11.06 -30.02
C LEU A 135 11.86 -12.03 -28.88
N SER A 136 12.78 -12.95 -28.56
CA SER A 136 12.64 -13.87 -27.42
C SER A 136 12.70 -13.11 -26.09
N GLU A 137 13.55 -12.10 -25.98
CA GLU A 137 13.67 -11.25 -24.80
C GLU A 137 12.45 -10.33 -24.63
N ASP A 138 11.95 -9.75 -25.73
CA ASP A 138 10.68 -9.01 -25.74
C ASP A 138 9.51 -9.90 -25.33
N GLU A 139 9.43 -11.14 -25.82
CA GLU A 139 8.35 -12.05 -25.47
C GLU A 139 8.39 -12.44 -23.99
N LYS A 140 9.59 -12.68 -23.44
CA LYS A 140 9.77 -12.87 -22.00
C LYS A 140 9.28 -11.65 -21.22
N LEU A 141 9.74 -10.44 -21.57
CA LEU A 141 9.35 -9.19 -20.92
C LEU A 141 7.84 -8.93 -21.00
N LEU A 142 7.21 -9.18 -22.14
CA LEU A 142 5.76 -9.04 -22.32
C LEU A 142 4.98 -10.08 -21.51
N SER A 143 5.50 -11.31 -21.40
CA SER A 143 4.90 -12.35 -20.58
C SER A 143 4.95 -12.01 -19.08
N GLU A 144 6.07 -11.49 -18.59
CA GLU A 144 6.26 -10.99 -17.22
C GLU A 144 5.34 -9.80 -16.95
N THR A 145 5.25 -8.85 -17.88
CA THR A 145 4.33 -7.71 -17.80
C THR A 145 2.88 -8.16 -17.69
N LYS A 146 2.48 -9.14 -18.50
CA LYS A 146 1.13 -9.71 -18.47
C LYS A 146 0.85 -10.44 -17.15
N ALA A 147 1.84 -11.14 -16.61
CA ALA A 147 1.73 -11.78 -15.30
C ALA A 147 1.60 -10.73 -14.18
N ALA A 148 2.40 -9.65 -14.21
CA ALA A 148 2.31 -8.53 -13.27
C ALA A 148 0.93 -7.86 -13.31
N LEU A 149 0.40 -7.57 -14.51
CA LEU A 149 -0.94 -6.98 -14.67
C LEU A 149 -2.05 -7.91 -14.16
N LYS A 150 -1.91 -9.23 -14.38
CA LYS A 150 -2.83 -10.22 -13.80
C LYS A 150 -2.72 -10.30 -12.28
N ALA A 151 -1.52 -10.14 -11.72
CA ALA A 151 -1.32 -10.07 -10.28
C ALA A 151 -1.96 -8.80 -9.69
N CYS A 152 -1.95 -7.69 -10.42
CA CYS A 152 -2.64 -6.46 -10.00
C CYS A 152 -4.16 -6.61 -9.88
N LEU A 153 -4.77 -7.64 -10.50
CA LEU A 153 -6.18 -7.95 -10.28
C LEU A 153 -6.47 -8.35 -8.83
N LEU A 154 -5.48 -8.83 -8.07
CA LEU A 154 -5.65 -9.07 -6.64
C LEU A 154 -5.82 -7.76 -5.84
N PHE A 155 -5.53 -6.59 -6.43
CA PHE A 155 -5.72 -5.30 -5.79
C PHE A 155 -7.10 -4.68 -6.04
N LEU A 156 -7.95 -5.28 -6.89
CA LEU A 156 -9.31 -4.81 -7.14
C LEU A 156 -10.20 -4.62 -5.89
N PRO A 157 -10.01 -5.38 -4.80
CA PRO A 157 -10.73 -5.13 -3.54
C PRO A 157 -10.25 -3.90 -2.77
N PHE A 158 -9.00 -3.47 -2.94
CA PHE A 158 -8.39 -2.41 -2.14
C PHE A 158 -9.08 -1.05 -2.24
N PRO A 159 -9.57 -0.58 -3.40
CA PRO A 159 -10.34 0.66 -3.47
C PRO A 159 -11.59 0.64 -2.58
N ALA A 160 -12.32 -0.48 -2.51
CA ALA A 160 -13.51 -0.60 -1.66
C ALA A 160 -13.14 -0.63 -0.17
N LEU A 161 -12.02 -1.26 0.17
CA LEU A 161 -11.47 -1.23 1.53
C LEU A 161 -11.05 0.19 1.93
N MET A 162 -10.30 0.89 1.08
CA MET A 162 -9.85 2.27 1.34
C MET A 162 -11.03 3.23 1.44
N LEU A 163 -12.04 3.11 0.56
CA LEU A 163 -13.30 3.84 0.68
C LEU A 163 -13.94 3.64 2.07
N CYS A 164 -13.97 2.40 2.56
CA CYS A 164 -14.56 2.08 3.86
C CYS A 164 -13.77 2.75 4.99
N ILE A 165 -12.43 2.65 4.96
CA ILE A 165 -11.54 3.29 5.93
C ILE A 165 -11.75 4.80 5.94
N ASP A 166 -11.68 5.46 4.77
CA ASP A 166 -11.78 6.91 4.66
C ASP A 166 -13.13 7.47 5.13
N ILE A 167 -14.24 6.80 4.78
CA ILE A 167 -15.58 7.20 5.23
C ILE A 167 -15.76 6.95 6.73
N MET A 168 -15.24 5.85 7.26
CA MET A 168 -15.29 5.61 8.71
C MET A 168 -14.45 6.63 9.46
N ASP A 169 -13.23 6.92 9.02
CA ASP A 169 -12.35 7.87 9.69
C ASP A 169 -12.96 9.28 9.73
N SER A 170 -13.32 9.81 8.57
CA SER A 170 -13.92 11.14 8.47
C SER A 170 -15.27 11.23 9.17
N GLY A 171 -16.10 10.19 9.04
CA GLY A 171 -17.42 10.12 9.65
C GLY A 171 -17.40 9.99 11.17
N LEU A 172 -16.50 9.18 11.73
CA LEU A 172 -16.37 9.00 13.17
C LEU A 172 -15.78 10.25 13.85
N VAL A 173 -14.81 10.93 13.21
CA VAL A 173 -14.29 12.23 13.67
C VAL A 173 -15.39 13.30 13.65
N ALA A 174 -16.17 13.38 12.57
CA ALA A 174 -17.30 14.31 12.49
C ALA A 174 -18.36 14.02 13.57
N GLN A 175 -18.69 12.74 13.81
CA GLN A 175 -19.61 12.33 14.87
C GLN A 175 -19.07 12.67 16.26
N ALA A 176 -17.77 12.47 16.52
CA ALA A 176 -17.11 12.82 17.77
C ALA A 176 -17.31 14.30 18.14
N GLY A 177 -17.35 15.21 17.16
CA GLY A 177 -17.63 16.63 17.39
C GLY A 177 -19.02 16.97 17.92
N SER A 178 -19.98 16.06 17.75
CA SER A 178 -21.34 16.16 18.30
C SER A 178 -21.51 15.41 19.64
N MET A 179 -20.49 14.66 20.06
CA MET A 179 -20.51 13.84 21.28
C MET A 179 -19.87 14.57 22.46
N GLN A 180 -20.08 14.05 23.67
CA GLN A 180 -19.40 14.59 24.84
C GLN A 180 -17.94 14.12 24.88
N THR A 181 -17.03 14.98 24.41
CA THR A 181 -15.59 14.70 24.32
C THR A 181 -14.85 14.93 25.64
N HIS A 182 -15.50 15.51 26.66
CA HIS A 182 -14.92 15.79 27.98
C HIS A 182 -13.60 16.60 27.93
N GLY A 183 -13.49 17.49 26.94
CA GLY A 183 -12.30 18.31 26.72
C GLY A 183 -11.21 17.60 25.91
N LEU A 184 -11.47 16.47 25.29
CA LEU A 184 -10.57 15.88 24.31
C LEU A 184 -10.83 16.48 22.91
N PRO A 185 -9.78 16.69 22.09
CA PRO A 185 -9.95 17.03 20.67
C PRO A 185 -10.68 15.89 19.93
N ASN A 186 -11.50 16.21 18.92
CA ASN A 186 -12.24 15.20 18.15
C ASN A 186 -11.30 14.25 17.42
N ASP A 187 -10.19 14.77 16.92
CA ASP A 187 -9.16 14.04 16.17
C ASP A 187 -8.29 13.13 17.04
N ILE A 188 -8.42 13.20 18.38
CA ILE A 188 -7.69 12.28 19.25
C ILE A 188 -8.14 10.85 19.03
N MET A 189 -9.43 10.63 18.70
CA MET A 189 -9.99 9.29 18.55
C MET A 189 -9.38 8.55 17.35
N TYR A 190 -9.11 9.27 16.26
CA TYR A 190 -8.36 8.76 15.11
C TYR A 190 -6.91 8.41 15.47
N ASN A 191 -6.22 9.31 16.19
CA ASN A 191 -4.82 9.07 16.58
C ASN A 191 -4.66 8.00 17.67
N LEU A 192 -5.78 7.51 18.21
CA LEU A 192 -5.85 6.34 19.08
C LEU A 192 -6.09 5.03 18.30
N ASN A 193 -6.18 5.06 16.96
CA ASN A 193 -6.18 3.85 16.12
C ASN A 193 -5.08 2.84 16.54
N PRO A 194 -3.85 3.27 16.91
CA PRO A 194 -2.82 2.36 17.42
C PRO A 194 -2.87 2.11 18.94
N ILE A 195 -3.64 2.87 19.72
CA ILE A 195 -3.87 2.68 21.17
C ILE A 195 -5.37 2.51 21.40
N ALA A 196 -5.86 1.31 21.19
CA ALA A 196 -7.20 0.95 21.62
C ALA A 196 -7.35 1.13 23.14
N CYS A 197 -8.23 2.08 23.55
CA CYS A 197 -8.88 2.27 24.88
C CYS A 197 -8.42 3.47 25.74
N LEU A 198 -9.38 4.32 26.12
CA LEU A 198 -9.51 4.91 27.48
C LEU A 198 -11.00 5.06 27.85
N PRO A 199 -11.45 4.64 29.06
CA PRO A 199 -12.84 4.80 29.52
C PRO A 199 -13.06 6.10 30.31
N GLY A 200 -14.24 6.71 30.18
CA GLY A 200 -14.70 7.82 31.03
C GLY A 200 -16.22 7.91 31.04
N ASN A 201 -16.84 8.16 32.20
CA ASN A 201 -18.27 7.96 32.50
C ASN A 201 -19.00 9.28 32.87
N ILE A 202 -20.31 9.38 32.51
CA ILE A 202 -21.46 10.31 32.89
C ILE A 202 -21.46 11.84 32.54
N PRO A 203 -22.62 12.53 32.27
CA PRO A 203 -23.82 12.25 31.44
C PRO A 203 -24.29 13.38 30.45
N ASN A 204 -24.54 13.05 29.17
CA ASN A 204 -25.69 13.36 28.29
C ASN A 204 -25.59 12.42 27.06
N ASP A 205 -26.71 11.89 26.56
CA ASP A 205 -26.99 10.45 26.36
C ASP A 205 -26.14 9.52 25.43
N VAL A 206 -25.00 9.91 24.83
CA VAL A 206 -24.12 8.93 24.15
C VAL A 206 -22.64 9.23 24.41
N ASN A 207 -21.95 8.28 25.05
CA ASN A 207 -20.53 8.37 25.35
C ASN A 207 -19.68 8.17 24.07
N ILE A 208 -18.66 9.00 23.87
CA ILE A 208 -17.72 8.87 22.73
C ILE A 208 -17.03 7.50 22.68
N GLY A 209 -16.86 6.86 23.85
CA GLY A 209 -16.32 5.51 23.99
C GLY A 209 -17.18 4.42 23.34
N ILE A 210 -18.43 4.68 22.98
CA ILE A 210 -19.22 3.72 22.17
C ILE A 210 -18.64 3.52 20.78
N GLN A 211 -17.84 4.47 20.26
CA GLN A 211 -17.12 4.33 18.99
C GLN A 211 -15.88 3.44 19.12
N THR A 212 -15.40 3.17 20.33
CA THR A 212 -14.14 2.40 20.57
C THR A 212 -14.13 1.05 19.85
N PRO A 213 -15.18 0.21 19.91
CA PRO A 213 -15.19 -1.06 19.20
C PRO A 213 -15.02 -0.90 17.69
N THR A 214 -15.65 0.12 17.10
CA THR A 214 -15.56 0.40 15.66
C THR A 214 -14.13 0.75 15.25
N TYR A 215 -13.44 1.60 16.02
CA TYR A 215 -12.02 1.91 15.78
C TYR A 215 -11.12 0.68 15.95
N VAL A 216 -11.38 -0.19 16.94
CA VAL A 216 -10.60 -1.43 17.13
C VAL A 216 -10.73 -2.37 15.93
N PHE A 217 -11.95 -2.59 15.43
CA PHE A 217 -12.16 -3.45 14.28
C PHE A 217 -11.60 -2.84 12.99
N LEU A 218 -11.69 -1.52 12.85
CA LEU A 218 -11.04 -0.78 11.77
C LEU A 218 -9.52 -0.97 11.80
N ALA A 219 -8.87 -0.72 12.96
CA ALA A 219 -7.44 -0.91 13.16
C ALA A 219 -6.98 -2.32 12.76
N LEU A 220 -7.70 -3.33 13.25
CA LEU A 220 -7.38 -4.74 12.99
C LEU A 220 -7.56 -5.08 11.50
N GLY A 221 -8.65 -4.63 10.88
CA GLY A 221 -8.92 -4.86 9.46
C GLY A 221 -7.88 -4.18 8.56
N GLU A 222 -7.53 -2.94 8.90
CA GLU A 222 -6.52 -2.15 8.20
C GLU A 222 -5.14 -2.82 8.27
N ILE A 223 -4.68 -3.19 9.46
CA ILE A 223 -3.38 -3.87 9.65
C ILE A 223 -3.33 -5.17 8.84
N LEU A 224 -4.36 -6.01 8.97
CA LEU A 224 -4.39 -7.31 8.29
C LEU A 224 -4.39 -7.15 6.76
N ALA A 225 -5.14 -6.19 6.24
CA ALA A 225 -5.28 -6.03 4.80
C ALA A 225 -4.10 -5.29 4.16
N ILE A 226 -3.61 -4.18 4.76
CA ILE A 226 -2.54 -3.37 4.15
C ILE A 226 -1.19 -4.09 4.24
N VAL A 227 -0.88 -4.75 5.36
CA VAL A 227 0.37 -5.51 5.49
C VAL A 227 0.39 -6.66 4.49
N ALA A 228 -0.64 -7.53 4.52
CA ALA A 228 -0.72 -8.65 3.60
C ALA A 228 -0.81 -8.20 2.13
N GLY A 229 -1.53 -7.10 1.85
CA GLY A 229 -1.65 -6.54 0.51
C GLY A 229 -0.34 -6.06 -0.08
N THR A 230 0.43 -5.30 0.69
CA THR A 230 1.73 -4.78 0.25
C THR A 230 2.79 -5.86 0.14
N GLU A 231 2.79 -6.83 1.06
CA GLU A 231 3.65 -8.03 0.98
C GLU A 231 3.30 -8.86 -0.25
N LEU A 232 2.02 -9.12 -0.49
CA LEU A 232 1.55 -9.85 -1.66
C LEU A 232 1.89 -9.13 -2.97
N ALA A 233 1.76 -7.80 -2.99
CA ALA A 233 2.15 -6.98 -4.14
C ALA A 233 3.63 -7.11 -4.47
N TYR A 234 4.48 -7.14 -3.45
CA TYR A 234 5.92 -7.27 -3.61
C TYR A 234 6.34 -8.69 -4.01
N THR A 235 5.77 -9.73 -3.39
CA THR A 235 6.13 -11.13 -3.64
C THR A 235 5.64 -11.65 -4.98
N ARG A 236 4.48 -11.15 -5.46
CA ARG A 236 3.92 -11.53 -6.78
C ARG A 236 4.49 -10.71 -7.93
N ALA A 237 5.25 -9.64 -7.66
CA ALA A 237 5.81 -8.80 -8.70
C ALA A 237 7.05 -9.45 -9.34
N PRO A 238 7.19 -9.39 -10.68
CA PRO A 238 8.45 -9.73 -11.34
C PRO A 238 9.60 -8.87 -10.81
N GLU A 239 10.82 -9.40 -10.79
CA GLU A 239 12.00 -8.75 -10.20
C GLU A 239 12.24 -7.34 -10.74
N ASN A 240 12.06 -7.15 -12.05
CA ASN A 240 12.20 -5.88 -12.77
C ASN A 240 10.97 -4.95 -12.64
N MET A 241 9.87 -5.39 -12.04
CA MET A 241 8.59 -4.65 -12.00
C MET A 241 8.04 -4.38 -10.60
N LYS A 242 8.77 -4.73 -9.52
CA LYS A 242 8.36 -4.51 -8.12
C LYS A 242 7.88 -3.08 -7.84
N SER A 243 8.63 -2.08 -8.30
CA SER A 243 8.27 -0.67 -8.12
C SER A 243 6.99 -0.28 -8.89
N ILE A 244 6.78 -0.83 -10.08
CA ILE A 244 5.59 -0.58 -10.90
C ILE A 244 4.36 -1.22 -10.26
N VAL A 245 4.46 -2.48 -9.82
CA VAL A 245 3.36 -3.18 -9.14
C VAL A 245 2.99 -2.48 -7.83
N GLN A 246 3.98 -2.00 -7.06
CA GLN A 246 3.74 -1.21 -5.86
C GLN A 246 3.09 0.15 -6.18
N ALA A 247 3.50 0.82 -7.25
CA ALA A 247 2.88 2.06 -7.69
C ALA A 247 1.42 1.85 -8.13
N LEU A 248 1.14 0.74 -8.80
CA LEU A 248 -0.22 0.34 -9.16
C LEU A 248 -1.06 0.07 -7.91
N PHE A 249 -0.52 -0.63 -6.91
CA PHE A 249 -1.20 -0.82 -5.62
C PHE A 249 -1.61 0.52 -5.00
N LEU A 250 -0.68 1.48 -4.91
CA LEU A 250 -0.97 2.83 -4.38
C LEU A 250 -1.99 3.58 -5.23
N LEU A 251 -2.00 3.38 -6.55
CA LEU A 251 -3.01 3.95 -7.43
C LEU A 251 -4.41 3.40 -7.12
N PHE A 252 -4.56 2.10 -6.88
CA PHE A 252 -5.83 1.51 -6.44
C PHE A 252 -6.28 2.08 -5.09
N SER A 253 -5.35 2.30 -4.15
CA SER A 253 -5.66 2.97 -2.89
C SER A 253 -6.14 4.41 -3.11
N ALA A 254 -5.47 5.17 -3.97
CA ALA A 254 -5.87 6.55 -4.29
C ALA A 254 -7.26 6.62 -4.96
N LEU A 255 -7.61 5.65 -5.80
CA LEU A 255 -8.96 5.55 -6.37
C LEU A 255 -10.02 5.36 -5.28
N GLY A 256 -9.74 4.56 -4.26
CA GLY A 256 -10.62 4.40 -3.10
C GLY A 256 -10.87 5.73 -2.39
N ALA A 257 -9.81 6.49 -2.13
CA ALA A 257 -9.90 7.80 -1.49
C ALA A 257 -10.68 8.83 -2.31
N VAL A 258 -10.49 8.85 -3.63
CA VAL A 258 -11.27 9.74 -4.52
C VAL A 258 -12.76 9.39 -4.49
N ILE A 259 -13.10 8.10 -4.48
CA ILE A 259 -14.50 7.67 -4.32
C ILE A 259 -15.01 8.08 -2.93
N GLY A 260 -14.19 7.97 -1.88
CA GLY A 260 -14.52 8.42 -0.53
C GLY A 260 -14.90 9.89 -0.47
N VAL A 261 -14.14 10.76 -1.13
CA VAL A 261 -14.50 12.19 -1.27
C VAL A 261 -15.82 12.38 -1.99
N GLY A 262 -16.14 11.56 -3.00
CA GLY A 262 -17.44 11.64 -3.67
C GLY A 262 -18.60 11.19 -2.77
N VAL A 263 -18.41 10.11 -2.02
CA VAL A 263 -19.43 9.54 -1.12
C VAL A 263 -19.64 10.41 0.11
N SER A 264 -18.63 11.16 0.56
CA SER A 264 -18.75 12.03 1.74
C SER A 264 -19.80 13.13 1.57
N PHE A 265 -20.07 13.61 0.36
CA PHE A 265 -21.17 14.55 0.08
C PHE A 265 -22.56 13.94 0.31
N ALA A 266 -22.69 12.61 0.24
CA ALA A 266 -23.93 11.91 0.56
C ALA A 266 -23.99 11.48 2.04
N ALA A 267 -22.86 11.51 2.75
CA ALA A 267 -22.74 11.22 4.17
C ALA A 267 -23.15 12.44 5.01
N GLU A 268 -24.39 12.88 4.83
CA GLU A 268 -25.04 13.91 5.66
C GLU A 268 -26.29 13.31 6.32
N ASP A 269 -26.67 13.81 7.49
CA ASP A 269 -27.94 13.40 8.11
C ASP A 269 -29.13 13.80 7.22
N PRO A 270 -30.14 12.91 7.02
CA PRO A 270 -30.38 11.63 7.68
C PRO A 270 -29.81 10.39 6.95
N ASN A 271 -29.00 10.58 5.90
CA ASN A 271 -28.57 9.51 4.98
C ASN A 271 -27.42 8.64 5.52
N MET A 272 -26.81 9.00 6.66
CA MET A 272 -25.66 8.30 7.26
C MET A 272 -25.86 6.78 7.35
N VAL A 273 -27.03 6.31 7.83
CA VAL A 273 -27.32 4.87 7.97
C VAL A 273 -27.33 4.17 6.61
N ILE A 274 -27.84 4.83 5.58
CA ILE A 274 -27.89 4.30 4.21
C ILE A 274 -26.47 4.22 3.65
N VAL A 275 -25.67 5.27 3.83
CA VAL A 275 -24.27 5.31 3.37
C VAL A 275 -23.45 4.19 4.00
N TYR A 276 -23.46 4.06 5.33
CA TYR A 276 -22.76 2.98 6.02
C TYR A 276 -23.29 1.59 5.64
N GLY A 277 -24.61 1.43 5.46
CA GLY A 277 -25.22 0.19 5.00
C GLY A 277 -24.78 -0.21 3.59
N CYS A 278 -24.72 0.74 2.65
CA CYS A 278 -24.26 0.53 1.29
C CYS A 278 -22.77 0.16 1.24
N ILE A 279 -21.93 0.85 2.01
CA ILE A 279 -20.49 0.57 2.07
C ILE A 279 -20.23 -0.80 2.69
N ALA A 280 -20.91 -1.15 3.78
CA ALA A 280 -20.80 -2.47 4.39
C ALA A 280 -21.24 -3.58 3.43
N GLY A 281 -22.34 -3.37 2.69
CA GLY A 281 -22.80 -4.29 1.66
C GLY A 281 -21.82 -4.45 0.50
N LEU A 282 -21.25 -3.34 0.02
CA LEU A 282 -20.22 -3.35 -1.02
C LEU A 282 -18.97 -4.11 -0.55
N LEU A 283 -18.49 -3.85 0.66
CA LEU A 283 -17.30 -4.50 1.21
C LEU A 283 -17.53 -6.00 1.42
N ALA A 284 -18.71 -6.40 1.91
CA ALA A 284 -19.08 -7.81 2.03
C ALA A 284 -19.12 -8.50 0.66
N PHE A 285 -19.76 -7.87 -0.33
CA PHE A 285 -19.81 -8.39 -1.70
C PHE A 285 -18.41 -8.54 -2.30
N VAL A 286 -17.56 -7.52 -2.18
CA VAL A 286 -16.20 -7.52 -2.73
C VAL A 286 -15.34 -8.58 -2.04
N THR A 287 -15.45 -8.73 -0.72
CA THR A 287 -14.73 -9.76 0.05
C THR A 287 -15.15 -11.16 -0.40
N ILE A 288 -16.45 -11.42 -0.52
CA ILE A 288 -16.98 -12.71 -0.99
C ILE A 288 -16.53 -12.99 -2.42
N ALA A 289 -16.66 -12.02 -3.32
CA ALA A 289 -16.23 -12.14 -4.71
C ALA A 289 -14.72 -12.41 -4.82
N PHE A 290 -13.92 -11.76 -3.95
CA PHE A 290 -12.48 -12.00 -3.86
C PHE A 290 -12.18 -13.42 -3.40
N GLU A 291 -12.81 -13.91 -2.34
CA GLU A 291 -12.64 -15.29 -1.88
C GLU A 291 -12.99 -16.29 -2.98
N PHE A 292 -14.12 -16.12 -3.67
CA PHE A 292 -14.48 -16.96 -4.81
C PHE A 292 -13.43 -16.91 -5.94
N ALA A 293 -12.94 -15.72 -6.28
CA ALA A 293 -11.94 -15.54 -7.33
C ALA A 293 -10.57 -16.15 -6.96
N VAL A 294 -10.20 -16.11 -5.68
CA VAL A 294 -8.96 -16.72 -5.15
C VAL A 294 -9.10 -18.23 -5.08
N ILE A 295 -10.19 -18.76 -4.53
CA ILE A 295 -10.45 -20.21 -4.43
C ILE A 295 -10.44 -20.86 -5.82
N GLN A 296 -11.05 -20.24 -6.83
CA GLN A 296 -11.09 -20.75 -8.21
C GLN A 296 -9.74 -20.69 -8.95
N LYS A 297 -8.75 -19.95 -8.43
CA LYS A 297 -7.41 -19.83 -9.04
C LYS A 297 -6.32 -20.57 -8.25
N VAL A 298 -6.61 -20.97 -7.00
CA VAL A 298 -5.66 -21.61 -6.09
C VAL A 298 -5.95 -23.10 -5.90
N PHE A 299 -7.17 -23.56 -6.21
CA PHE A 299 -7.54 -24.99 -6.26
C PHE A 299 -7.92 -25.44 -7.67
#